data_AF-K1TIW0-F1
#
_entry.id   AF-K1TIW0-F1
#
_cell.length_a   1.000
_cell.length_b   1.000
_cell.length_c   1.000
_cell.angle_alpha   90.00
_cell.angle_beta   90.00
_cell.angle_gamma   90.00
#
_symmetry.space_group_name_H-M   'P 1'
#
loop_
_entity.id
_entity.type
_entity.pdbx_description
1 polymer ?
#
loop_
_entity_poly.entity_id
_entity_poly.type
_entity_poly.pdbx_seq_one_letter_code
_entity_poly.pdbx_strand_id
1 'polypeptide(L)'
;MNSLVIILIAMVVLVAGYVFYGRWLAKKWGIDEKAKTPAFTHEDGEDFVPSSKFTVFSHQFSSIAGAGPVTGPILASVFGWVPVLLWLLIGGLFFGAVQDFGAL
;
A
#
# COMPACT_ATOMS: atom_id res chain seq x y z
N MET A 1 11.69 22.04 -13.27
CA MET A 1 12.06 20.66 -12.87
C MET A 1 11.37 19.70 -13.82
N ASN A 2 12.09 18.74 -14.40
CA ASN A 2 11.48 17.78 -15.32
C ASN A 2 10.60 16.80 -14.54
N SER A 3 9.35 16.58 -14.99
CA SER A 3 8.42 15.64 -14.35
C SER A 3 8.99 14.22 -14.21
N LEU A 4 9.86 13.80 -15.13
CA LEU A 4 10.56 12.52 -15.04
C LEU A 4 11.43 12.42 -13.79
N VAL A 5 12.08 13.51 -13.38
CA VAL A 5 12.91 13.55 -12.17
C VAL A 5 12.04 13.39 -10.92
N ILE A 6 10.86 14.00 -10.91
CA ILE A 6 9.90 13.89 -9.81
C ILE A 6 9.42 12.43 -9.66
N ILE A 7 9.07 11.79 -10.77
CA ILE A 7 8.64 10.39 -10.80
C ILE A 7 9.77 9.47 -10.32
N LEU A 8 11.01 9.69 -10.76
CA LEU A 8 12.16 8.90 -10.32
C LEU A 8 12.38 9.03 -8.80
N ILE A 9 12.33 10.24 -8.26
CA ILE A 9 12.47 10.47 -6.82
C ILE A 9 11.34 9.77 -6.06
N ALA A 10 10.09 9.93 -6.51
CA ALA A 10 8.93 9.26 -5.91
C ALA A 10 9.08 7.74 -5.91
N MET A 11 9.52 7.14 -7.02
CA MET A 11 9.77 5.70 -7.13
C MET A 11 10.84 5.24 -6.13
N VAL A 12 11.96 5.96 -6.02
CA VAL A 12 13.02 5.64 -5.06
C VAL A 12 12.51 5.72 -3.63
N VAL A 13 11.75 6.76 -3.28
CA VAL A 13 11.18 6.94 -1.93
C VAL A 13 10.20 5.81 -1.60
N LEU A 14 9.30 5.46 -2.51
CA LEU A 14 8.30 4.41 -2.29
C LEU A 14 8.96 3.02 -2.20
N VAL A 15 9.94 2.71 -3.06
CA VAL A 15 10.69 1.44 -2.99
C VAL A 15 11.50 1.36 -1.69
N ALA A 16 12.18 2.45 -1.30
CA ALA A 16 12.91 2.50 -0.04
C ALA A 16 11.96 2.33 1.16
N GLY A 17 10.80 2.99 1.15
CA GLY A 17 9.77 2.81 2.17
C GLY A 17 9.29 1.36 2.26
N TYR A 18 8.95 0.74 1.12
CA TYR A 18 8.54 -0.66 1.08
C TYR A 18 9.60 -1.60 1.67
N VAL A 19 10.87 -1.45 1.26
CA VAL A 19 11.96 -2.35 1.70
C VAL A 19 12.37 -2.10 3.14
N PHE A 20 12.61 -0.85 3.55
CA PHE A 20 13.16 -0.55 4.87
C PHE A 20 12.06 -0.44 5.93
N TYR A 21 11.04 0.39 5.66
CA TYR A 21 9.97 0.64 6.62
C TYR A 21 9.04 -0.57 6.74
N GLY A 22 8.66 -1.21 5.62
CA GLY A 22 7.86 -2.43 5.64
C GLY A 22 8.51 -3.59 6.41
N ARG A 23 9.82 -3.82 6.23
CA ARG A 23 10.56 -4.83 7.01
C ARG A 23 10.64 -4.49 8.49
N TRP A 24 10.88 -3.21 8.82
CA TRP A 24 10.88 -2.75 10.21
C TRP A 24 9.52 -2.99 10.87
N LEU A 25 8.44 -2.69 10.15
CA LEU A 25 7.07 -2.83 10.61
C LEU A 25 6.70 -4.30 10.87
N ALA A 26 7.00 -5.19 9.92
CA ALA A 26 6.80 -6.64 10.07
C ALA A 26 7.55 -7.20 11.30
N LYS A 27 8.81 -6.77 11.50
CA LYS A 27 9.59 -7.15 12.67
C LYS A 27 9.02 -6.58 13.97
N LYS A 28 8.54 -5.33 13.95
CA LYS A 28 8.01 -4.64 15.13
C LYS A 28 6.70 -5.26 15.63
N TRP A 29 5.84 -5.72 14.71
CA TRP A 29 4.60 -6.41 15.04
C TRP A 29 4.72 -7.92 15.17
N GLY A 30 5.91 -8.48 14.93
CA GLY A 30 6.17 -9.91 15.16
C GLY A 30 5.41 -10.83 14.19
N ILE A 31 5.28 -10.40 12.93
CA ILE A 31 4.64 -11.20 11.89
C ILE A 31 5.43 -12.51 11.69
N ASP A 32 4.76 -13.64 11.91
CA ASP A 32 5.31 -14.97 11.66
C ASP A 32 5.11 -15.36 10.20
N GLU A 33 6.21 -15.46 9.45
CA GLU A 33 6.21 -15.86 8.04
C GLU A 33 5.67 -17.28 7.81
N LYS A 34 5.62 -18.11 8.86
CA LYS A 34 5.12 -19.50 8.81
C LYS A 34 3.68 -19.64 9.29
N ALA A 35 3.07 -18.57 9.78
CA ALA A 35 1.68 -18.61 10.21
C ALA A 35 0.77 -18.96 9.02
N LYS A 36 -0.12 -19.94 9.21
CA LYS A 36 -1.17 -20.21 8.23
C LYS A 36 -2.20 -19.09 8.33
N THR A 37 -2.55 -18.51 7.19
CA THR A 37 -3.60 -17.48 7.14
C THR A 37 -4.96 -18.07 7.52
N PRO A 38 -5.93 -17.24 7.96
CA PRO A 38 -7.30 -17.67 8.22
C PRO A 38 -7.93 -18.47 7.07
N ALA A 39 -7.60 -18.12 5.82
CA ALA A 39 -8.03 -18.84 4.63
C ALA A 39 -7.70 -20.34 4.65
N PHE A 40 -6.62 -20.77 5.32
CA PHE A 40 -6.24 -22.19 5.44
C PHE A 40 -6.65 -22.84 6.77
N THR A 41 -6.99 -22.05 7.79
CA THR A 41 -7.32 -22.58 9.13
C THR A 41 -8.83 -22.63 9.39
N HIS A 42 -9.59 -21.77 8.72
CA HIS A 42 -11.05 -21.64 8.86
C HIS A 42 -11.74 -21.81 7.50
N GLU A 43 -11.20 -22.64 6.61
CA GLU A 43 -11.72 -22.82 5.25
C GLU A 43 -13.19 -23.25 5.27
N ASP A 44 -14.06 -22.42 4.70
CA ASP A 44 -15.52 -22.62 4.66
C ASP A 44 -16.10 -22.62 3.24
N GLY A 45 -15.30 -22.27 2.23
CA GLY A 45 -15.73 -22.20 0.84
C GLY A 45 -16.47 -20.90 0.47
N GLU A 46 -16.67 -19.98 1.41
CA GLU A 46 -17.35 -18.69 1.21
C GLU A 46 -16.46 -17.51 1.64
N ASP A 47 -16.23 -17.33 2.94
CA ASP A 47 -15.46 -16.20 3.50
C ASP A 47 -13.96 -16.49 3.55
N PHE A 48 -13.58 -17.76 3.76
CA PHE A 48 -12.19 -18.21 3.89
C PHE A 48 -11.86 -19.23 2.81
N VAL A 49 -11.36 -18.74 1.67
CA VAL A 49 -10.99 -19.59 0.53
C VAL A 49 -9.48 -19.48 0.24
N PRO A 50 -8.71 -20.59 0.33
CA PRO A 50 -7.32 -20.63 -0.09
C PRO A 50 -7.13 -20.11 -1.50
N SER A 51 -6.49 -18.95 -1.62
CA SER A 51 -6.32 -18.24 -2.88
C SER A 51 -4.86 -17.99 -3.19
N SER A 52 -4.52 -17.94 -4.49
CA SER A 52 -3.16 -17.61 -4.91
C SER A 52 -2.79 -16.19 -4.50
N LYS A 53 -1.51 -15.95 -4.15
CA LYS A 53 -1.01 -14.61 -3.78
C LYS A 53 -1.29 -13.57 -4.87
N PHE A 54 -1.20 -13.97 -6.13
CA PHE A 54 -1.44 -13.08 -7.26
C PHE A 54 -2.93 -12.72 -7.41
N THR A 55 -3.83 -13.68 -7.17
CA THR A 55 -5.29 -13.44 -7.16
C THR A 55 -5.63 -12.41 -6.09
N VAL A 56 -5.20 -12.66 -4.85
CA VAL A 56 -5.44 -11.74 -3.71
C VAL A 56 -4.86 -10.35 -4.00
N PHE A 57 -3.62 -10.28 -4.49
CA PHE A 57 -3.00 -9.02 -4.89
C PHE A 57 -3.80 -8.28 -5.96
N SER A 58 -4.25 -8.98 -7.01
CA SER A 58 -4.98 -8.37 -8.12
C SER A 58 -6.34 -7.83 -7.68
N HIS A 59 -7.04 -8.54 -6.79
CA HIS A 59 -8.29 -8.06 -6.20
C HIS A 59 -8.08 -6.79 -5.37
N GLN A 60 -7.05 -6.78 -4.51
CA GLN A 60 -6.72 -5.61 -3.70
C GLN A 60 -6.28 -4.43 -4.57
N PHE A 61 -5.39 -4.68 -5.53
CA PHE A 61 -4.92 -3.67 -6.46
C PHE A 61 -6.06 -3.07 -7.28
N SER A 62 -6.94 -3.91 -7.85
CA SER A 62 -8.09 -3.45 -8.63
C SER A 62 -9.08 -2.66 -7.78
N SER A 63 -9.27 -3.03 -6.51
CA SER A 63 -10.18 -2.32 -5.60
C SER A 63 -9.68 -0.92 -5.27
N ILE A 64 -8.36 -0.75 -5.14
CA ILE A 64 -7.73 0.54 -4.83
C ILE A 64 -7.51 1.39 -6.09
N ALA A 65 -7.19 0.77 -7.23
CA ALA A 65 -6.89 1.44 -8.49
C ALA A 65 -8.09 2.17 -9.14
N GLY A 66 -9.23 2.29 -8.44
CA GLY A 66 -10.39 3.04 -8.88
C GLY A 66 -10.14 4.55 -9.02
N ALA A 67 -11.21 5.33 -9.23
CA ALA A 67 -11.10 6.77 -9.45
C ALA A 67 -10.58 7.56 -8.23
N GLY A 68 -10.69 7.01 -7.02
CA GLY A 68 -10.34 7.69 -5.76
C GLY A 68 -8.90 8.23 -5.72
N PRO A 69 -7.87 7.40 -5.94
CA PRO A 69 -6.47 7.83 -5.96
C PRO A 69 -6.12 8.86 -7.04
N VAL A 70 -6.96 9.05 -8.06
CA VAL A 70 -6.76 10.06 -9.11
C VAL A 70 -7.48 11.35 -8.75
N THR A 71 -8.76 11.27 -8.38
CA THR A 71 -9.60 12.42 -8.08
C THR A 71 -9.13 13.15 -6.82
N GLY A 72 -8.66 12.43 -5.80
CA GLY A 72 -8.17 13.02 -4.54
C GLY A 72 -7.02 14.01 -4.75
N PRO A 73 -5.90 13.62 -5.38
CA PRO A 73 -4.79 14.52 -5.66
C PRO A 73 -5.15 15.70 -6.56
N ILE A 74 -6.04 15.49 -7.54
CA ILE A 74 -6.53 16.57 -8.40
C ILE A 74 -7.28 17.61 -7.55
N LEU A 75 -8.20 17.18 -6.68
CA LEU A 75 -8.92 18.10 -5.80
C LEU A 75 -7.97 18.78 -4.79
N ALA A 76 -7.02 18.04 -4.23
CA ALA A 76 -6.04 18.56 -3.29
C ALA A 76 -5.03 19.53 -3.94
N SER A 77 -4.92 19.54 -5.27
CA SER A 77 -4.00 20.44 -5.99
C SER A 77 -4.30 21.93 -5.78
N VAL A 78 -5.47 22.28 -5.25
CA VAL A 78 -5.79 23.63 -4.76
C VAL A 78 -4.81 24.13 -3.69
N PHE A 79 -4.18 23.21 -2.94
CA PHE A 79 -3.14 23.51 -1.95
C PHE A 79 -1.73 23.58 -2.56
N GLY A 80 -1.62 23.40 -3.88
CA GLY A 80 -0.35 23.35 -4.62
C GLY A 80 0.16 21.93 -4.85
N TRP A 81 0.90 21.74 -5.95
CA TRP A 81 1.36 20.41 -6.37
C TRP A 81 2.45 19.83 -5.45
N VAL A 82 3.28 20.68 -4.82
CA VAL A 82 4.35 20.21 -3.91
C VAL A 82 3.77 19.64 -2.61
N PRO A 83 2.87 20.32 -1.87
CA PRO A 83 2.21 19.73 -0.70
C PRO A 83 1.47 18.43 -1.01
N VAL A 84 0.79 18.36 -2.15
CA VAL A 84 0.10 17.13 -2.59
C VAL A 84 1.09 16.00 -2.82
N LEU A 85 2.19 16.25 -3.53
CA LEU A 85 3.23 15.25 -3.78
C LEU A 85 3.84 14.74 -2.46
N LEU A 86 4.16 15.66 -1.54
CA LEU A 86 4.69 15.30 -0.22
C LEU A 86 3.69 14.46 0.57
N TRP A 87 2.41 14.82 0.53
CA TRP A 87 1.36 14.05 1.19
C TRP A 87 1.17 12.66 0.57
N LEU A 88 1.25 12.54 -0.76
CA LEU A 88 1.20 11.23 -1.43
C LEU A 88 2.35 10.32 -1.00
N LEU A 89 3.56 10.86 -0.87
CA LEU A 89 4.73 10.08 -0.46
C LEU A 89 4.72 9.78 1.05
N ILE A 90 4.62 10.81 1.88
CA ILE A 90 4.73 10.70 3.34
C ILE A 90 3.43 10.12 3.92
N GLY A 91 2.29 10.70 3.55
CA GLY A 91 0.97 10.24 3.96
C GLY A 91 0.73 8.79 3.54
N GLY A 92 1.04 8.48 2.29
CA GLY A 92 0.95 7.12 1.75
C GLY A 92 1.82 6.12 2.51
N LEU A 93 3.09 6.44 2.79
CA LEU A 93 4.01 5.52 3.47
C LEU A 93 3.72 5.34 4.97
N PHE A 94 3.43 6.41 5.69
CA PHE A 94 3.37 6.36 7.16
C PHE A 94 1.95 6.23 7.72
N PHE A 95 0.92 6.52 6.93
CA PHE A 95 -0.47 6.39 7.37
C PHE A 95 -1.19 5.33 6.55
N GLY A 96 -1.21 5.48 5.22
CA GLY A 96 -1.93 4.55 4.33
C GLY A 96 -1.38 3.11 4.42
N ALA A 97 -0.08 2.94 4.13
CA ALA A 97 0.54 1.61 4.16
C ALA A 97 0.51 0.97 5.55
N VAL A 98 0.55 1.75 6.63
CA VAL A 98 0.47 1.25 8.01
C VAL A 98 -0.95 0.78 8.35
N GLN A 99 -1.96 1.54 7.92
CA GLN A 99 -3.36 1.16 8.06
C GLN A 99 -3.65 -0.14 7.30
N ASP A 100 -3.20 -0.24 6.04
CA ASP A 100 -3.38 -1.45 5.22
C ASP A 100 -2.63 -2.64 5.82
N PHE A 101 -1.42 -2.42 6.35
CA PHE A 101 -0.65 -3.49 7.01
C PHE A 101 -1.34 -4.00 8.28
N GLY A 102 -2.01 -3.12 9.04
CA GLY A 102 -2.73 -3.49 10.25
C GLY A 102 -4.12 -4.09 10.03
N ALA A 103 -4.68 -3.96 8.82
CA ALA A 103 -5.95 -4.56 8.44
C ALA A 103 -5.81 -6.03 7.96
N LEU A 104 -4.57 -6.49 7.76
CA LEU A 104 -4.21 -7.88 7.40
C LEU A 104 -3.94 -8.72 8.64
#